data_AF-A0A1G0ZS68-F1
#
_entry.id   AF-A0A1G0ZS68-F1
#
_cell.length_a   1.000
_cell.length_b   1.000
_cell.length_c   1.000
_cell.angle_alpha   90.00
_cell.angle_beta   90.00
_cell.angle_gamma   90.00
#
_symmetry.space_group_name_H-M   'P 1'
#
loop_
_entity.id
_entity.type
_entity.pdbx_description
1 polymer ?
#
loop_
_entity_poly.entity_id
_entity_poly.type
_entity_poly.pdbx_seq_one_letter_code
_entity_poly.pdbx_strand_id
1 'polypeptide(L)'
;MSDALLENVSALAGQMQDLARQAYAGYAAEVDAVIETRSHDAGHIERLLDGILDFGFDDAMVQLFKRLCRYYYTLDPAATASYVHTYRDMWDREIRGHTNYRDRSFINRLIHAKRWQRDGWGLGQCSDEGV
;
A
#
# COMPACT_ATOMS: atom_id res chain seq x y z
N MET A 1 1.71 -27.59 -28.65
CA MET A 1 2.83 -27.34 -27.71
C MET A 1 2.65 -26.01 -26.97
N SER A 2 2.01 -25.00 -27.57
CA SER A 2 1.56 -23.76 -26.92
C SER A 2 0.60 -23.97 -25.75
N ASP A 3 -0.36 -24.87 -25.91
CA ASP A 3 -1.52 -24.92 -25.01
C ASP A 3 -1.15 -25.48 -23.62
N ALA A 4 -0.29 -26.51 -23.57
CA ALA A 4 0.22 -27.03 -22.30
C ALA A 4 1.05 -25.99 -21.51
N LEU A 5 1.78 -25.12 -22.21
CA LEU A 5 2.51 -24.03 -21.56
C LEU A 5 1.53 -23.00 -20.99
N LEU A 6 0.49 -22.63 -21.75
CA LEU A 6 -0.53 -21.69 -21.30
C LEU A 6 -1.31 -22.21 -20.09
N GLU A 7 -1.65 -23.50 -20.06
CA GLU A 7 -2.30 -24.14 -18.91
C GLU A 7 -1.43 -24.08 -17.66
N ASN A 8 -0.13 -24.41 -17.78
CA ASN A 8 0.79 -24.38 -16.65
C ASN A 8 0.99 -22.96 -16.10
N VAL A 9 1.10 -21.95 -16.98
CA VAL A 9 1.21 -20.55 -16.57
C VAL A 9 -0.07 -20.07 -15.88
N SER A 10 -1.24 -20.46 -16.40
CA SER A 10 -2.53 -20.11 -15.80
C SER A 10 -2.71 -20.74 -14.42
N ALA A 11 -2.32 -22.01 -14.27
CA ALA A 11 -2.34 -22.71 -12.98
C ALA A 11 -1.43 -22.04 -11.95
N LEU A 12 -0.21 -21.65 -12.36
CA LEU A 12 0.73 -20.93 -11.48
C LEU A 12 0.17 -19.56 -11.08
N ALA A 13 -0.41 -18.80 -12.02
CA ALA A 13 -1.04 -17.52 -11.72
C ALA A 13 -2.22 -17.67 -10.71
N GLY A 14 -3.01 -18.73 -10.84
CA GLY A 14 -4.07 -19.05 -9.88
C GLY A 14 -3.51 -19.32 -8.47
N GLN A 15 -2.43 -20.09 -8.36
CA GLN A 15 -1.77 -20.35 -7.08
C GLN A 15 -1.22 -19.08 -6.43
N MET A 16 -0.68 -18.15 -7.21
CA MET A 16 -0.23 -16.84 -6.71
C MET A 16 -1.38 -16.01 -6.16
N GLN A 17 -2.54 -16.01 -6.83
CA GLN A 17 -3.75 -15.33 -6.34
C GLN A 17 -4.28 -15.95 -5.04
N ASP A 18 -4.28 -17.29 -4.96
CA ASP A 18 -4.69 -17.98 -3.74
C ASP A 18 -3.78 -17.68 -2.56
N LEU A 19 -2.48 -17.58 -2.79
CA LEU A 19 -1.52 -17.19 -1.76
C LEU A 19 -1.77 -15.75 -1.28
N ALA A 20 -2.01 -14.80 -2.20
CA ALA A 20 -2.34 -13.43 -1.85
C ALA A 20 -3.62 -13.34 -1.02
N ARG A 21 -4.66 -14.09 -1.40
CA ARG A 21 -5.93 -14.16 -0.67
C ARG A 21 -5.76 -14.73 0.74
N GLN A 22 -4.91 -15.73 0.92
CA GLN A 22 -4.60 -16.28 2.24
C GLN A 22 -3.82 -15.29 3.10
N ALA A 23 -2.81 -14.64 2.52
CA ALA A 23 -2.01 -13.63 3.20
C ALA A 23 -2.84 -12.40 3.63
N TYR A 24 -3.78 -11.97 2.78
CA TYR A 24 -4.65 -10.82 3.04
C TYR A 24 -5.36 -10.92 4.38
N ALA A 25 -5.88 -12.09 4.75
CA ALA A 25 -6.60 -12.26 6.01
C ALA A 25 -5.72 -11.97 7.24
N GLY A 26 -4.46 -12.42 7.22
CA GLY A 26 -3.50 -12.14 8.30
C GLY A 26 -3.11 -10.68 8.36
N TYR A 27 -2.67 -10.11 7.24
CA TYR A 27 -2.26 -8.71 7.19
C TYR A 27 -3.41 -7.74 7.47
N ALA A 28 -4.62 -8.04 7.01
CA ALA A 28 -5.77 -7.17 7.26
C ALA A 28 -6.07 -7.05 8.76
N ALA A 29 -6.05 -8.18 9.48
CA ALA A 29 -6.25 -8.20 10.93
C ALA A 29 -5.16 -7.43 11.68
N GLU A 30 -3.88 -7.58 11.28
CA GLU A 30 -2.78 -6.84 11.91
C GLU A 30 -2.83 -5.33 11.62
N VAL A 31 -3.18 -4.95 10.39
CA VAL A 31 -3.39 -3.54 10.03
C VAL A 31 -4.57 -2.93 10.79
N ASP A 32 -5.68 -3.67 10.91
CA ASP A 32 -6.83 -3.22 11.70
C ASP A 32 -6.41 -3.01 13.16
N ALA A 33 -5.69 -3.96 13.76
CA ALA A 33 -5.18 -3.83 15.12
C ALA A 33 -4.27 -2.60 15.32
N VAL A 34 -3.33 -2.35 14.39
CA VAL A 34 -2.45 -1.16 14.43
C VAL A 34 -3.26 0.13 14.40
N ILE A 35 -4.25 0.23 13.52
CA ILE A 35 -5.06 1.44 13.35
C ILE A 35 -6.00 1.65 14.53
N GLU A 36 -6.69 0.60 14.99
CA GLU A 36 -7.63 0.64 16.10
C GLU A 36 -6.95 0.99 17.43
N THR A 37 -5.78 0.41 17.69
CA THR A 37 -4.98 0.71 18.89
C THR A 37 -4.20 2.01 18.78
N ARG A 38 -4.19 2.65 17.60
CA ARG A 38 -3.33 3.80 17.27
C ARG A 38 -1.86 3.54 17.63
N SER A 39 -1.36 2.38 17.26
CA SER A 39 0.02 2.00 17.55
C SER A 39 1.03 2.91 16.86
N HIS A 40 1.98 3.46 17.61
CA HIS A 40 3.08 4.28 17.09
C HIS A 40 4.38 3.47 16.89
N ASP A 41 4.31 2.14 16.94
CA ASP A 41 5.46 1.28 16.68
C ASP A 41 5.82 1.28 15.19
N ALA A 42 6.66 2.25 14.80
CA ALA A 42 7.17 2.41 13.44
C ALA A 42 7.77 1.11 12.89
N GLY A 43 8.58 0.40 13.68
CA GLY A 43 9.21 -0.83 13.22
C GLY A 43 8.21 -1.95 12.91
N HIS A 44 7.12 -2.04 13.67
CA HIS A 44 6.03 -2.96 13.35
C HIS A 44 5.28 -2.55 12.09
N ILE A 45 4.94 -1.26 11.96
CA ILE A 45 4.25 -0.73 10.77
C ILE A 45 5.07 -0.96 9.50
N GLU A 46 6.38 -0.70 9.55
CA GLU A 46 7.29 -0.90 8.42
C GLU A 46 7.38 -2.37 8.01
N ARG A 47 7.48 -3.31 8.97
CA ARG A 47 7.44 -4.75 8.67
C ARG A 47 6.13 -5.18 7.99
N LEU A 48 5.00 -4.61 8.41
CA LEU A 48 3.73 -4.86 7.75
C LEU A 48 3.71 -4.28 6.33
N LEU A 49 4.23 -3.06 6.13
CA LEU A 49 4.33 -2.45 4.81
C LEU A 49 5.22 -3.28 3.87
N ASP A 50 6.38 -3.74 4.34
CA ASP A 50 7.28 -4.62 3.57
C ASP A 50 6.56 -5.92 3.16
N GLY A 51 5.93 -6.59 4.12
CA GLY A 51 5.25 -7.86 3.87
C GLY A 51 4.01 -7.74 2.97
N ILE A 52 3.26 -6.64 3.05
CA ILE A 52 2.13 -6.39 2.14
C ILE A 52 2.65 -6.07 0.72
N LEU A 53 3.79 -5.37 0.62
CA LEU A 53 4.37 -4.94 -0.66
C LEU A 53 4.82 -6.10 -1.55
N ASP A 54 5.20 -7.24 -0.95
CA ASP A 54 5.52 -8.49 -1.66
C ASP A 54 4.34 -8.99 -2.52
N PHE A 55 3.11 -8.65 -2.14
CA PHE A 55 1.89 -8.98 -2.87
C PHE A 55 1.38 -7.83 -3.73
N GLY A 56 2.25 -6.90 -4.11
CA GLY A 56 1.88 -5.73 -4.90
C GLY A 56 1.32 -6.06 -6.29
N PHE A 57 1.26 -7.32 -6.72
CA PHE A 57 0.50 -7.77 -7.90
C PHE A 57 -1.01 -7.91 -7.65
N ASP A 58 -1.47 -8.05 -6.40
CA ASP A 58 -2.88 -8.27 -6.04
C ASP A 58 -3.59 -6.96 -5.65
N ASP A 59 -4.78 -6.73 -6.18
CA ASP A 59 -5.50 -5.46 -5.97
C ASP A 59 -5.93 -5.25 -4.51
N ALA A 60 -6.37 -6.30 -3.82
CA ALA A 60 -6.82 -6.20 -2.44
C ALA A 60 -5.63 -5.89 -1.52
N MET A 61 -4.49 -6.53 -1.74
CA MET A 61 -3.24 -6.25 -1.03
C MET A 61 -2.76 -4.81 -1.27
N VAL A 62 -2.86 -4.31 -2.50
CA VAL A 62 -2.54 -2.90 -2.79
C VAL A 62 -3.48 -1.94 -2.04
N GLN A 63 -4.77 -2.25 -1.93
CA GLN A 63 -5.69 -1.40 -1.17
C GLN A 63 -5.37 -1.41 0.33
N LEU A 64 -4.94 -2.56 0.86
CA LEU A 64 -4.49 -2.71 2.24
C LEU A 64 -3.20 -1.90 2.51
N PHE A 65 -2.22 -2.00 1.62
CA PHE A 65 -0.99 -1.19 1.65
C PHE A 65 -1.31 0.31 1.73
N LYS A 66 -2.19 0.79 0.84
CA LYS A 66 -2.61 2.20 0.83
C LYS A 66 -3.29 2.62 2.12
N ARG A 67 -4.06 1.73 2.74
CA ARG A 67 -4.72 1.99 4.03
C ARG A 67 -3.69 2.20 5.13
N LEU A 68 -2.71 1.30 5.24
CA LEU A 68 -1.64 1.42 6.23
C LEU A 68 -0.75 2.65 5.97
N CYS A 69 -0.40 2.95 4.72
CA CYS A 69 0.35 4.17 4.39
C CYS A 69 -0.38 5.46 4.80
N ARG A 70 -1.73 5.53 4.66
CA ARG A 70 -2.48 6.71 5.11
C ARG A 70 -2.38 6.92 6.62
N TYR A 71 -2.40 5.83 7.38
CA TYR A 71 -2.18 5.87 8.82
C TYR A 71 -0.73 6.27 9.13
N TYR A 72 0.26 5.58 8.54
CA TYR A 72 1.66 5.84 8.83
C TYR A 72 2.10 7.26 8.44
N TYR A 73 1.47 7.85 7.43
CA TYR A 73 1.71 9.25 7.04
C TYR A 73 1.47 10.24 8.18
N THR A 74 0.53 9.97 9.08
CA THR A 74 0.28 10.86 10.22
C THR A 74 1.39 10.80 11.27
N LEU A 75 2.23 9.76 11.22
CA LEU A 75 3.34 9.51 12.14
C LEU A 75 4.68 9.90 11.50
N ASP A 76 4.96 9.38 10.30
CA ASP A 76 6.16 9.67 9.53
C ASP A 76 5.82 9.84 8.02
N PRO A 77 5.59 11.09 7.58
CA PRO A 77 5.36 11.41 6.18
C PRO A 77 6.53 11.04 5.25
N ALA A 78 7.77 11.15 5.73
CA ALA A 78 8.96 10.95 4.90
C ALA A 78 9.19 9.47 4.63
N ALA A 79 9.10 8.63 5.68
CA ALA A 79 9.16 7.18 5.53
C ALA A 79 8.01 6.66 4.66
N THR A 80 6.79 7.15 4.89
CA THR A 80 5.63 6.78 4.07
C THR A 80 5.84 7.13 2.58
N ALA A 81 6.40 8.30 2.27
CA ALA A 81 6.71 8.67 0.89
C ALA A 81 7.74 7.70 0.26
N SER A 82 8.76 7.27 1.01
CA SER A 82 9.72 6.26 0.57
C SER A 82 9.03 4.95 0.19
N TYR A 83 8.12 4.45 1.02
CA TYR A 83 7.34 3.25 0.74
C TYR A 83 6.49 3.36 -0.52
N VAL A 84 5.85 4.51 -0.73
CA VAL A 84 5.08 4.77 -1.96
C VAL A 84 6.00 4.76 -3.18
N HIS A 85 7.21 5.30 -3.08
CA HIS A 85 8.20 5.24 -4.15
C HIS A 85 8.66 3.80 -4.44
N THR A 86 8.95 3.01 -3.41
CA THR A 86 9.32 1.60 -3.56
C THR A 86 8.23 0.81 -4.28
N TYR A 87 6.95 0.99 -3.89
CA TYR A 87 5.83 0.38 -4.61
C TYR A 87 5.83 0.74 -6.10
N ARG A 88 6.06 2.02 -6.42
CA ARG A 88 6.07 2.44 -7.82
C ARG A 88 7.17 1.77 -8.62
N ASP A 89 8.34 1.70 -8.03
CA ASP A 89 9.52 1.14 -8.68
C ASP A 89 9.36 -0.34 -8.96
N MET A 90 8.68 -1.07 -8.09
CA MET A 90 8.43 -2.50 -8.23
C MET A 90 7.24 -2.82 -9.14
N TRP A 91 6.13 -2.07 -9.01
CA TRP A 91 4.83 -2.48 -9.54
C TRP A 91 4.14 -1.47 -10.46
N ASP A 92 4.49 -0.18 -10.42
CA ASP A 92 3.83 0.90 -11.20
C ASP A 92 4.67 1.41 -12.37
N ARG A 93 5.88 0.86 -12.60
CA ARG A 93 6.68 1.19 -13.79
C ARG A 93 5.96 0.65 -15.03
N GLU A 94 5.52 1.56 -15.89
CA GLU A 94 4.89 1.26 -17.18
C GLU A 94 5.70 0.20 -17.95
N ILE A 95 5.19 -1.03 -18.03
CA ILE A 95 5.50 -1.89 -19.16
C ILE A 95 4.89 -1.19 -20.37
N ARG A 96 5.76 -0.57 -21.19
CA ARG A 96 5.37 0.05 -22.46
C ARG A 96 4.80 -1.01 -23.39
N GLY A 97 3.50 -1.18 -23.35
CA GLY A 97 2.76 -1.99 -24.31
C GLY A 97 1.80 -2.96 -23.64
N HIS A 98 0.53 -2.58 -23.71
CA HIS A 98 -0.67 -3.41 -23.60
C HIS A 98 -1.29 -3.58 -22.20
N THR A 99 -2.42 -2.85 -22.09
CA THR A 99 -3.59 -2.96 -21.20
C THR A 99 -3.48 -2.49 -19.75
N ASN A 100 -3.62 -1.17 -19.61
CA ASN A 100 -4.53 -0.41 -18.75
C ASN A 100 -4.60 -0.67 -17.22
N TYR A 101 -4.34 0.43 -16.50
CA TYR A 101 -5.00 0.87 -15.26
C TYR A 101 -4.71 0.15 -13.95
N ARG A 102 -3.61 0.53 -13.30
CA ARG A 102 -3.68 0.81 -11.85
C ARG A 102 -3.62 2.31 -11.63
N ASP A 103 -4.65 2.80 -10.98
CA ASP A 103 -4.97 4.19 -10.70
C ASP A 103 -3.75 5.09 -10.43
N ARG A 104 -3.24 5.72 -11.51
CA ARG A 104 -2.21 6.77 -11.50
C ARG A 104 -2.57 7.95 -10.60
N SER A 105 -3.84 8.12 -10.25
CA SER A 105 -4.30 9.27 -9.50
C SER A 105 -4.04 9.15 -8.00
N PHE A 106 -3.97 7.95 -7.40
CA PHE A 106 -3.74 7.80 -5.95
C PHE A 106 -2.28 8.01 -5.54
N ILE A 107 -1.35 7.45 -6.31
CA ILE A 107 0.08 7.48 -5.99
C ILE A 107 0.70 8.84 -6.29
N ASN A 108 0.29 9.48 -7.39
CA ASN A 108 0.65 10.88 -7.63
C ASN A 108 0.02 11.83 -6.58
N ARG A 109 -1.15 11.49 -6.01
CA ARG A 109 -1.77 12.27 -4.90
C ARG A 109 -0.95 12.23 -3.61
N LEU A 110 -0.34 11.09 -3.25
CA LEU A 110 0.53 10.98 -2.07
C LEU A 110 1.92 11.64 -2.29
N ILE A 111 2.50 11.50 -3.48
CA ILE A 111 3.84 12.07 -3.78
C ILE A 111 3.82 13.59 -3.92
N HIS A 112 2.69 14.20 -4.31
CA HIS A 112 2.54 15.65 -4.38
C HIS A 112 2.07 16.30 -3.06
N ALA A 113 2.43 15.72 -1.90
CA ALA A 113 2.11 16.17 -0.54
C ALA A 113 2.28 17.70 -0.31
N LYS A 114 3.20 18.37 -0.99
CA LYS A 114 3.35 19.86 -0.93
C LYS A 114 2.12 20.64 -1.40
N ARG A 115 1.20 20.04 -2.18
CA ARG A 115 -0.04 20.70 -2.63
C ARG A 115 -1.15 20.68 -1.58
N TRP A 116 -1.08 19.78 -0.59
CA TRP A 116 -2.11 19.59 0.44
C TRP A 116 -2.12 20.67 1.53
N GLN A 117 -0.99 21.38 1.72
CA GLN A 117 -0.92 22.56 2.60
C GLN A 117 -1.74 23.75 2.06
N ARG A 118 -2.02 23.80 0.75
CA ARG A 118 -2.62 24.94 0.06
C ARG A 118 -4.15 24.87 -0.03
N ASP A 119 -4.72 23.66 0.08
CA ASP A 119 -6.14 23.41 -0.16
C ASP A 119 -6.97 23.41 1.16
N GLY A 120 -6.44 23.97 2.25
CA GLY A 120 -7.25 24.39 3.41
C GLY A 120 -7.75 23.30 4.35
N TRP A 121 -7.25 22.06 4.26
CA TRP A 121 -7.51 21.01 5.27
C TRP A 121 -6.49 21.11 6.41
N GLY A 122 -6.46 22.30 7.02
CA GLY A 122 -5.54 22.65 8.10
C GLY A 122 -5.73 21.76 9.32
N LEU A 123 -4.59 21.33 9.85
CA LEU A 123 -4.36 20.96 11.25
C LEU A 123 -5.41 21.60 12.18
N GLY A 124 -6.40 20.80 12.58
CA GLY A 124 -7.12 21.05 13.82
C GLY A 124 -6.10 20.82 14.94
N GLN A 125 -5.58 21.92 15.48
CA GLN A 125 -4.81 21.91 16.72
C GLN A 125 -5.64 21.20 17.79
N CYS A 126 -5.22 20.01 18.22
CA CYS A 126 -5.49 19.58 19.58
C CYS A 126 -4.23 19.87 20.35
N SER A 127 -4.12 21.12 20.82
CA SER A 127 -3.17 21.51 21.83
C SER A 127 -3.56 20.78 23.12
N ASP A 128 -2.66 19.92 23.58
CA ASP A 128 -2.51 19.68 25.01
C ASP A 128 -2.14 21.02 25.66
N GLU A 129 -3.09 21.67 26.32
CA GLU A 129 -2.80 22.59 27.42
C GLU A 129 -3.51 22.05 28.66
N GLY A 130 -2.70 21.53 29.58
CA GLY A 130 -3.14 21.29 30.94
C GLY A 130 -3.39 22.61 31.65
N VAL A 131 -4.58 22.73 32.25
CA VAL A 131 -4.84 23.16 33.64
C VAL A 131 -6.06 22.38 34.12
#